data_AF-A0A820S520-F1
#
_entry.id   AF-A0A820S520-F1
#
_cell.length_a   1.000
_cell.length_b   1.000
_cell.length_c   1.000
_cell.angle_alpha   90.00
_cell.angle_beta   90.00
_cell.angle_gamma   90.00
#
_symmetry.space_group_name_H-M   'P 1'
#
loop_
_entity.id
_entity.type
_entity.pdbx_description
1 polymer ?
#
loop_
_entity_poly.entity_id
_entity_poly.type
_entity_poly.pdbx_seq_one_letter_code
_entity_poly.pdbx_strand_id
1 'polypeptide(L)'
;DNGQSKIEKIYFIGDNPDVDIVGANMYNHLLQQTMNSRTSISGYSLLPDSKYLSAKLCESILVCTGVYEPNKQKIDGKNPWKLPTTIKLDVWEAVKYILLMETCPWIINC
;
A
#
# COMPACT_ATOMS: atom_id res chain seq x y z
N ASP A 1 3.48 -26.11 -8.30
CA ASP A 1 3.20 -24.69 -8.60
C ASP A 1 2.43 -24.58 -9.90
N ASN A 2 1.12 -24.31 -9.82
CA ASN A 2 0.17 -24.40 -10.95
C ASN A 2 0.07 -23.10 -11.78
N GLY A 3 1.18 -22.40 -12.02
CA GLY A 3 1.21 -21.27 -12.97
C GLY A 3 0.31 -20.06 -12.65
N GLN A 4 -0.21 -19.94 -11.43
CA GLN A 4 -0.99 -18.76 -11.01
C GLN A 4 -0.04 -17.58 -10.83
N SER A 5 -0.24 -16.50 -11.59
CA SER A 5 0.53 -15.27 -11.43
C SER A 5 0.34 -14.74 -10.01
N LYS A 6 1.44 -14.66 -9.27
CA LYS A 6 1.44 -14.04 -7.94
C LYS A 6 1.26 -12.53 -8.13
N ILE A 7 0.44 -11.90 -7.28
CA ILE A 7 0.29 -10.45 -7.33
C ILE A 7 1.65 -9.84 -6.96
N GLU A 8 2.15 -8.93 -7.79
CA GLU A 8 3.42 -8.25 -7.52
C GLU A 8 3.19 -7.12 -6.51
N LYS A 9 2.19 -6.27 -6.76
CA LYS A 9 1.94 -5.08 -5.94
C LYS A 9 0.44 -4.87 -5.72
N ILE A 10 0.09 -4.49 -4.50
CA ILE A 10 -1.26 -4.04 -4.12
C ILE A 10 -1.21 -2.54 -3.85
N TYR A 11 -2.13 -1.81 -4.45
CA TYR A 11 -2.38 -0.41 -4.13
C TYR A 11 -3.61 -0.30 -3.25
N PHE A 12 -3.45 0.25 -2.05
CA PHE A 12 -4.53 0.49 -1.11
C PHE A 12 -4.96 1.96 -1.22
N ILE A 13 -6.13 2.21 -1.78
CA ILE A 13 -6.68 3.57 -1.93
C ILE A 13 -7.73 3.75 -0.83
N GLY A 14 -7.56 4.77 0.01
CA GLY A 14 -8.49 5.06 1.10
C GLY A 14 -8.47 6.52 1.52
N ASP A 15 -9.45 6.94 2.31
CA ASP A 15 -9.66 8.33 2.72
C ASP A 15 -9.34 8.55 4.20
N ASN A 16 -9.06 7.50 4.98
CA ASN A 16 -8.78 7.61 6.41
C ASN A 16 -7.30 7.28 6.73
N PRO A 17 -6.49 8.27 7.15
CA PRO A 17 -5.09 8.05 7.48
C PRO A 17 -4.88 7.14 8.69
N ASP A 18 -5.85 7.05 9.60
CA ASP A 18 -5.76 6.26 10.82
C ASP A 18 -6.20 4.80 10.63
N VAL A 19 -6.84 4.50 9.49
CA VAL A 19 -7.40 3.18 9.20
C VAL A 19 -6.79 2.62 7.92
N ASP A 20 -7.07 3.23 6.78
CA ASP A 20 -6.66 2.71 5.47
C ASP A 20 -5.15 2.76 5.29
N ILE A 21 -4.54 3.90 5.63
CA ILE A 21 -3.10 4.11 5.46
C ILE A 21 -2.31 3.28 6.48
N VAL A 22 -2.73 3.29 7.74
CA VAL A 22 -2.12 2.45 8.78
C VAL A 22 -2.22 0.97 8.42
N GLY A 23 -3.39 0.49 8.00
CA GLY A 23 -3.60 -0.90 7.61
C GLY A 23 -2.71 -1.31 6.43
N ALA A 24 -2.67 -0.49 5.38
CA ALA A 24 -1.83 -0.74 4.21
C ALA A 24 -0.33 -0.76 4.56
N ASN A 25 0.14 0.18 5.38
CA ASN A 25 1.54 0.26 5.78
C ASN A 25 1.93 -0.91 6.68
N MET A 26 1.07 -1.33 7.61
CA MET A 26 1.28 -2.53 8.44
C MET A 26 1.34 -3.79 7.59
N TYR A 27 0.46 -3.92 6.59
CA TYR A 27 0.48 -5.06 5.68
C TYR A 27 1.77 -5.08 4.84
N ASN A 28 2.19 -3.94 4.31
CA ASN A 28 3.45 -3.83 3.58
C ASN A 28 4.66 -4.23 4.44
N HIS A 29 4.66 -3.82 5.72
CA HIS A 29 5.70 -4.20 6.67
C HIS A 29 5.75 -5.72 6.89
N LEU A 30 4.58 -6.37 7.02
CA LEU A 30 4.48 -7.83 7.10
C LEU A 30 5.03 -8.52 5.84
N LEU A 31 4.72 -7.99 4.65
CA LEU A 31 5.26 -8.50 3.37
C LEU A 31 6.79 -8.42 3.36
N GLN A 32 7.35 -7.27 3.71
CA GLN A 32 8.80 -7.04 3.73
C GLN A 32 9.51 -7.93 4.76
N GLN A 33 8.93 -8.09 5.95
CA GLN A 33 9.50 -8.96 6.98
C GLN A 33 9.53 -10.42 6.53
N THR A 34 8.46 -10.90 5.90
CA THR A 34 8.40 -12.28 5.42
C THR A 34 9.40 -12.54 4.28
N MET A 35 9.74 -11.52 3.49
CA MET A 35 10.78 -11.60 2.44
C MET A 35 12.20 -11.54 2.99
N ASN A 36 12.44 -10.65 3.96
CA ASN A 36 13.77 -10.36 4.50
C ASN A 36 14.20 -11.34 5.60
N SER A 37 13.29 -12.15 6.13
CA SER A 37 13.52 -12.89 7.38
C SER A 37 12.84 -14.25 7.37
N ARG A 38 13.67 -15.31 7.43
CA ARG A 38 13.36 -16.58 8.11
C ARG A 38 13.33 -16.39 9.65
N THR A 39 12.92 -15.23 10.14
CA THR A 39 13.18 -14.79 11.51
C THR A 39 11.91 -14.27 12.15
N SER A 40 11.48 -15.04 13.14
CA SER A 40 10.32 -14.85 13.99
C SER A 40 10.38 -13.49 14.68
N ILE A 41 9.32 -12.70 14.54
CA ILE A 41 9.12 -11.52 15.38
C ILE A 41 8.57 -12.01 16.72
N SER A 42 9.35 -11.72 17.76
CA SER A 42 9.02 -11.89 19.16
C SER A 42 7.53 -11.60 19.46
N GLY A 43 6.78 -12.64 19.82
CA GLY A 43 5.54 -12.54 20.58
C GLY A 43 4.23 -12.83 19.84
N TYR A 44 4.23 -12.86 18.50
CA TYR A 44 3.04 -13.18 17.73
C TYR A 44 3.41 -14.02 16.50
N SER A 45 3.00 -15.29 16.50
CA SER A 45 3.05 -16.18 15.32
C SER A 45 2.00 -15.72 14.29
N LEU A 46 2.20 -14.54 13.71
CA LEU A 46 1.37 -13.97 12.63
C LEU A 46 2.00 -14.19 11.25
N LEU A 47 2.94 -15.13 11.11
CA LEU A 47 3.49 -15.48 9.81
C LEU A 47 2.77 -16.73 9.31
N PRO A 48 1.75 -16.60 8.44
CA PRO A 48 1.42 -17.68 7.53
C PRO A 48 2.69 -18.07 6.77
N ASP A 49 2.83 -19.34 6.42
CA ASP A 49 3.73 -19.76 5.34
C ASP A 49 3.65 -18.73 4.19
N SER A 50 4.79 -18.37 3.59
CA SER A 50 4.86 -17.40 2.48
C SER A 50 3.92 -17.71 1.30
N LYS A 51 3.37 -18.94 1.26
CA LYS A 51 2.30 -19.42 0.36
C LYS A 51 0.97 -18.68 0.55
N TYR A 52 0.68 -18.09 1.71
CA TYR A 52 -0.55 -17.35 1.96
C TYR A 52 -0.41 -15.84 1.75
N LEU A 53 0.82 -15.35 1.51
CA LEU A 53 1.01 -13.96 1.14
C LEU A 53 0.56 -13.74 -0.30
N SER A 54 -0.45 -12.88 -0.45
CA SER A 54 -1.08 -12.62 -1.74
C SER A 54 -0.21 -11.76 -2.66
N ALA A 55 0.67 -10.90 -2.12
CA ALA A 55 1.44 -9.92 -2.89
C ALA A 55 2.92 -9.83 -2.50
N LYS A 56 3.73 -9.08 -3.27
CA LYS A 56 5.12 -8.74 -2.90
C LYS A 56 5.26 -7.39 -2.20
N LEU A 57 4.47 -6.41 -2.59
CA LEU A 57 4.48 -5.05 -2.04
C LEU A 57 3.06 -4.55 -1.82
N CYS A 58 2.88 -3.68 -0.82
CA CYS A 58 1.67 -2.89 -0.68
C CYS A 58 2.00 -1.39 -0.58
N GLU A 59 1.39 -0.55 -1.40
CA GLU A 59 1.52 0.91 -1.38
C GLU A 59 0.21 1.54 -0.96
N SER A 60 0.28 2.63 -0.20
CA SER A 60 -0.87 3.32 0.36
C SER A 60 -1.11 4.67 -0.33
N ILE A 61 -2.32 4.89 -0.83
CA ILE A 61 -2.74 6.12 -1.49
C ILE A 61 -3.87 6.75 -0.70
N LEU A 62 -3.62 7.93 -0.13
CA LEU A 62 -4.64 8.70 0.57
C LEU A 62 -5.40 9.59 -0.42
N VAL A 63 -6.73 9.51 -0.42
CA VAL A 63 -7.59 10.41 -1.22
C VAL A 63 -8.22 11.50 -0.35
N CYS A 64 -8.53 12.63 -0.97
CA CYS A 64 -9.05 13.83 -0.28
C CYS A 64 -10.57 13.99 -0.37
N THR A 65 -11.31 12.94 -0.75
CA THR A 65 -12.76 12.98 -0.98
C THR A 65 -13.61 12.45 0.19
N GLY A 66 -13.02 12.28 1.38
CA GLY A 66 -13.69 11.64 2.52
C GLY A 66 -13.23 12.14 3.88
N VAL A 67 -12.93 11.23 4.81
CA VAL A 67 -12.53 11.52 6.21
C VAL A 67 -11.33 12.47 6.27
N TYR A 68 -10.34 12.26 5.40
CA TYR A 68 -9.21 13.15 5.26
C TYR A 68 -9.56 14.42 4.48
N GLU A 69 -9.39 15.55 5.13
CA GLU A 69 -9.54 16.87 4.53
C GLU A 69 -8.21 17.64 4.58
N PRO A 70 -7.53 17.85 3.43
CA PRO A 70 -6.18 18.44 3.40
C PRO A 70 -6.13 19.88 3.91
N ASN A 71 -7.26 20.60 3.88
CA ASN A 71 -7.35 21.98 4.37
C ASN A 71 -7.55 22.09 5.88
N LYS A 72 -7.97 21.00 6.54
CA LYS A 72 -8.29 20.97 7.97
C LYS A 72 -7.31 20.11 8.77
N GLN A 73 -6.73 19.10 8.13
CA GLN A 73 -5.90 18.09 8.78
C GLN A 73 -4.52 18.09 8.13
N LYS A 74 -3.48 18.02 8.97
CA LYS A 74 -2.13 17.72 8.52
C LYS A 74 -1.85 16.26 8.82
N ILE A 75 -1.22 15.57 7.88
CA ILE A 75 -0.73 14.22 8.14
C ILE A 75 0.32 14.29 9.25
N ASP A 76 0.19 13.40 10.24
CA ASP A 76 1.15 13.27 11.32
C ASP A 76 2.46 12.66 10.81
N GLY A 77 3.36 13.54 10.33
CA GLY A 77 4.68 13.13 9.83
C GLY A 77 5.62 12.55 10.89
N LYS A 78 5.24 12.54 12.17
CA LYS A 78 6.01 11.86 13.22
C LYS A 78 5.68 10.37 13.31
N ASN A 79 4.50 9.96 12.86
CA ASN A 79 4.08 8.57 12.88
C ASN A 79 4.28 7.93 11.49
N PRO A 80 5.28 7.05 11.33
CA PRO A 80 5.56 6.43 10.03
C PRO A 80 4.39 5.58 9.51
N TRP A 81 3.52 5.07 10.39
CA TRP A 81 2.38 4.26 9.98
C TRP A 81 1.27 5.08 9.32
N LYS A 82 1.21 6.39 9.56
CA LYS A 82 0.17 7.27 9.00
C LYS A 82 0.65 8.00 7.73
N LEU A 83 1.89 7.81 7.33
CA LEU A 83 2.44 8.41 6.12
C LEU A 83 1.99 7.61 4.90
N PRO A 84 1.15 8.17 4.02
CA PRO A 84 0.80 7.49 2.78
C PRO A 84 1.98 7.52 1.80
N THR A 85 2.05 6.54 0.91
CA THR A 85 3.02 6.55 -0.20
C THR A 85 2.79 7.76 -1.11
N THR A 86 1.53 8.11 -1.38
CA THR A 86 1.16 9.32 -2.11
C THR A 86 -0.23 9.81 -1.72
N ILE A 87 -0.54 11.06 -2.03
CA ILE A 87 -1.84 11.68 -1.80
C ILE A 87 -2.41 12.08 -3.16
N LYS A 88 -3.69 11.80 -3.37
CA LYS A 88 -4.42 12.15 -4.60
C LYS A 88 -5.72 12.85 -4.26
N LEU A 89 -6.22 13.63 -5.22
CA LEU A 89 -7.46 14.39 -5.00
C LEU A 89 -8.63 13.42 -4.76
N ASP A 90 -8.77 12.42 -5.61
CA ASP A 90 -9.84 11.43 -5.57
C ASP A 90 -9.34 10.05 -6.05
N VAL A 91 -10.26 9.08 -6.07
CA VAL A 91 -9.99 7.70 -6.54
C VAL A 91 -9.62 7.68 -8.02
N TRP A 92 -10.18 8.56 -8.85
CA TRP A 92 -9.90 8.58 -10.29
C TRP A 92 -8.45 9.00 -10.57
N GLU A 93 -7.99 10.05 -9.90
CA GLU A 93 -6.60 10.50 -9.95
C GLU A 93 -5.63 9.48 -9.35
N ALA A 94 -6.06 8.73 -8.32
CA ALA A 94 -5.29 7.61 -7.79
C ALA A 94 -5.13 6.47 -8.80
N VAL A 95 -6.21 6.07 -9.48
CA VAL A 95 -6.17 5.01 -10.50
C VAL A 95 -5.34 5.44 -11.70
N LYS A 96 -5.51 6.68 -12.20
CA LYS A 96 -4.65 7.21 -13.27
C LYS A 96 -3.17 7.16 -12.89
N TYR A 97 -2.86 7.58 -11.66
CA TYR A 97 -1.49 7.53 -11.15
C TYR A 97 -0.94 6.10 -11.14
N ILE A 98 -1.72 5.14 -10.63
CA ILE A 98 -1.32 3.72 -10.63
C ILE A 98 -1.06 3.22 -12.05
N LEU A 99 -2.00 3.48 -12.96
CA LEU A 99 -1.85 3.06 -14.36
C LEU A 99 -0.61 3.70 -14.99
N LEU A 100 -0.34 4.98 -14.75
CA LEU A 100 0.87 5.65 -15.25
C LEU A 100 2.17 5.07 -14.69
N MET A 101 2.17 4.63 -13.43
CA MET A 101 3.35 4.05 -12.78
C MET A 101 3.63 2.61 -13.20
N GLU A 102 2.57 1.82 -13.40
CA GLU A 102 2.66 0.40 -13.76
C GLU A 102 2.70 0.17 -15.28
N THR A 103 2.12 1.07 -16.08
CA THR A 103 2.30 1.06 -17.53
C THR A 103 3.63 1.72 -17.88
N CYS A 104 4.31 1.14 -18.86
CA CYS A 104 5.57 1.70 -19.31
C CYS A 104 5.37 3.14 -19.85
N PRO A 105 6.21 4.12 -19.48
CA PRO A 105 6.07 5.52 -19.89
C PRO A 105 5.96 5.77 -21.41
N TRP A 106 6.39 4.81 -22.24
CA TRP A 106 6.34 4.90 -23.71
C TRP A 106 4.98 4.57 -24.33
N ILE A 107 4.03 3.96 -23.61
CA ILE A 107 2.73 3.56 -24.18
C ILE A 107 1.70 4.70 -24.16
N ILE A 108 1.91 5.75 -23.35
CA ILE A 108 0.96 6.85 -23.18
C ILE A 108 1.15 7.96 -24.25
N ASN A 109 2.18 7.86 -25.09
CA ASN A 109 2.44 8.80 -26.19
C ASN A 109 2.21 8.19 -27.60
N CYS A 110 1.37 7.17 -27.73
CA CYS A 110 1.00 6.56 -29.03
C CYS A 110 -0.38 7.03 -29.50
#